data_AF-A0A1V6I4L9-F1
#
_entry.id   AF-A0A1V6I4L9-F1
#
_cell.length_a   1.000
_cell.length_b   1.000
_cell.length_c   1.000
_cell.angle_alpha   90.00
_cell.angle_beta   90.00
_cell.angle_gamma   90.00
#
_symmetry.space_group_name_H-M   'P 1'
#
loop_
_entity.id
_entity.type
_entity.pdbx_description
1 polymer ?
#
loop_
_entity_poly.entity_id
_entity_poly.type
_entity_poly.pdbx_seq_one_letter_code
_entity_poly.pdbx_strand_id
1 'polypeptide(L)'
;MVIDKKEISARLKLVIMLSFLVYAAILVMSLVLGWSKTHLFELCWTIVFVVWFIFVFLKNYNYIWYSSDGPKIIVRYTSLQPLSSGKFSIEFQKKDFVKAEIVKSVLGIRKNLVLYSRTPQGVAKYPKINISILNKEELKKIKEDLNID
;
A
#
# COMPACT_ATOMS: atom_id res chain seq x y z
N MET A 1 -4.19 2.27 21.10
CA MET A 1 -4.09 3.25 19.99
C MET A 1 -4.78 2.68 18.76
N VAL A 2 -5.48 3.50 17.95
CA VAL A 2 -6.13 3.06 16.71
C VAL A 2 -5.74 3.96 15.54
N ILE A 3 -5.39 3.37 14.39
CA ILE A 3 -5.10 4.05 13.12
C ILE A 3 -5.92 3.37 12.02
N ASP A 4 -6.75 4.15 11.32
CA ASP A 4 -7.56 3.68 10.19
C ASP A 4 -7.29 4.52 8.94
N LYS A 5 -6.84 3.89 7.85
CA LYS A 5 -6.58 4.56 6.56
C LYS A 5 -7.67 4.31 5.52
N LYS A 6 -8.90 3.99 5.94
CA LYS A 6 -9.98 3.58 5.03
C LYS A 6 -10.28 4.64 3.98
N GLU A 7 -10.44 5.88 4.40
CA GLU A 7 -10.77 6.99 3.51
C GLU A 7 -9.66 7.27 2.48
N ILE A 8 -8.41 7.38 2.94
CA ILE A 8 -7.26 7.61 2.06
C ILE A 8 -7.07 6.45 1.08
N SER A 9 -7.26 5.22 1.54
CA SER A 9 -7.18 4.02 0.70
C SER A 9 -8.25 3.99 -0.38
N ALA A 10 -9.48 4.41 -0.03
CA ALA A 10 -10.58 4.52 -0.99
C ALA A 10 -10.29 5.62 -2.03
N ARG A 11 -9.86 6.81 -1.59
CA ARG A 11 -9.47 7.92 -2.48
C ARG A 11 -8.34 7.49 -3.42
N LEU A 12 -7.31 6.82 -2.92
CA LEU A 12 -6.20 6.35 -3.74
C LEU A 12 -6.65 5.31 -4.77
N LYS A 13 -7.49 4.36 -4.37
CA LYS A 13 -8.07 3.37 -5.29
C LYS A 13 -8.90 4.05 -6.39
N LEU A 14 -9.70 5.04 -6.03
CA LEU A 14 -10.48 5.84 -6.99
C LEU A 14 -9.58 6.61 -7.96
N VAL A 15 -8.53 7.27 -7.48
CA VAL A 15 -7.57 8.00 -8.33
C VAL A 15 -6.88 7.04 -9.32
N ILE A 16 -6.46 5.87 -8.85
CA ILE A 16 -5.87 4.84 -9.72
C ILE A 16 -6.87 4.43 -10.80
N MET A 17 -8.10 4.06 -10.43
CA MET A 17 -9.14 3.66 -11.39
C MET A 17 -9.50 4.78 -12.38
N LEU A 18 -9.62 6.02 -11.91
CA LEU A 18 -9.92 7.17 -12.74
C LEU A 18 -8.79 7.47 -13.73
N SER A 19 -7.52 7.25 -13.33
CA SER A 19 -6.38 7.44 -14.23
C SER A 19 -6.43 6.51 -15.46
N PHE A 20 -6.92 5.27 -15.31
CA PHE A 20 -7.16 4.36 -16.44
C PHE A 20 -8.24 4.90 -17.37
N LEU A 21 -9.34 5.41 -16.81
CA LEU A 21 -10.45 5.94 -17.59
C LEU A 21 -10.04 7.19 -18.39
N VAL A 22 -9.32 8.11 -17.74
CA VAL A 22 -8.80 9.33 -18.38
C VAL A 22 -7.82 8.99 -19.50
N TYR A 23 -6.91 8.03 -19.25
CA TYR A 23 -5.98 7.54 -20.27
C TYR A 23 -6.73 7.00 -21.50
N ALA A 24 -7.71 6.11 -21.29
CA ALA A 24 -8.49 5.51 -22.37
C ALA A 24 -9.30 6.56 -23.14
N ALA A 25 -9.94 7.50 -22.44
CA ALA A 25 -10.73 8.56 -23.06
C ALA A 25 -9.87 9.46 -23.97
N ILE A 26 -8.69 9.89 -23.51
CA ILE A 26 -7.78 10.72 -24.30
C ILE A 26 -7.24 9.95 -25.51
N LEU A 27 -6.88 8.68 -25.32
CA LEU A 27 -6.35 7.85 -26.40
C LEU A 27 -7.39 7.63 -27.51
N VAL A 28 -8.63 7.27 -27.14
CA VAL A 28 -9.73 7.10 -28.11
C VAL A 28 -10.05 8.43 -28.79
N MET A 29 -10.12 9.53 -28.04
CA MET A 29 -10.39 10.85 -28.60
C MET A 29 -9.34 11.28 -29.63
N SER A 30 -8.05 11.08 -29.32
CA SER A 30 -6.95 11.38 -30.24
C SER A 30 -7.04 10.59 -31.54
N LEU A 31 -7.34 9.29 -31.44
CA LEU A 31 -7.48 8.41 -32.60
C LEU A 31 -8.68 8.76 -33.49
N VAL A 32 -9.83 9.08 -32.89
CA VAL A 32 -11.06 9.42 -33.63
C VAL A 32 -10.96 10.80 -34.28
N LEU A 33 -10.38 11.78 -33.59
CA LEU A 33 -10.23 13.15 -34.11
C LEU A 33 -8.99 13.32 -34.99
N GLY A 34 -8.11 12.31 -35.05
CA GLY A 34 -6.91 12.34 -35.89
C GLY A 34 -5.91 13.43 -35.50
N TRP A 35 -5.72 13.67 -34.19
CA TRP A 35 -4.83 14.74 -33.69
C TRP A 35 -3.38 14.62 -34.19
N SER A 36 -2.92 13.39 -34.46
CA SER A 36 -1.60 13.12 -35.03
C SER A 36 -1.71 12.22 -36.26
N LYS A 37 -1.25 12.71 -37.42
CA LYS A 37 -1.20 11.90 -38.66
C LYS A 37 -0.22 10.73 -38.57
N THR A 38 0.80 10.85 -37.73
CA THR A 38 1.86 9.85 -37.54
C THR A 38 1.71 9.06 -36.23
N HIS A 39 0.63 9.28 -35.50
CA HIS A 39 0.34 8.67 -34.19
C HIS A 39 1.43 8.87 -33.10
N LEU A 40 2.28 9.90 -33.26
CA LEU A 40 3.35 10.19 -32.30
C LEU A 40 2.81 10.64 -30.94
N PHE A 41 1.68 11.35 -30.93
CA PHE A 41 1.04 11.80 -29.70
C PHE A 41 0.56 10.62 -28.86
N GLU A 42 -0.13 9.67 -29.50
CA GLU A 42 -0.66 8.45 -28.90
C GLU A 42 0.46 7.57 -28.33
N LEU A 43 1.58 7.48 -29.05
CA LEU A 43 2.77 6.77 -28.58
C LEU A 43 3.34 7.43 -27.33
N CYS A 44 3.58 8.74 -27.35
CA CYS A 44 4.08 9.48 -26.20
C CYS A 44 3.13 9.37 -24.99
N TRP A 45 1.83 9.52 -25.22
CA TRP A 45 0.80 9.40 -24.18
C TRP A 45 0.78 8.02 -23.54
N THR A 46 0.89 6.97 -24.37
CA THR A 46 0.99 5.58 -23.91
C THR A 46 2.24 5.36 -23.07
N ILE A 47 3.39 5.87 -23.50
CA ILE A 47 4.65 5.75 -22.73
C ILE A 47 4.50 6.42 -21.36
N VAL A 48 3.95 7.63 -21.30
CA VAL A 48 3.72 8.34 -20.03
C VAL A 48 2.80 7.53 -19.11
N PHE A 49 1.73 6.96 -19.66
CA PHE A 49 0.81 6.12 -18.90
C PHE A 49 1.46 4.84 -18.39
N VAL A 50 2.29 4.17 -19.19
CA VAL A 50 3.03 2.96 -18.79
C VAL A 50 4.00 3.29 -17.65
N VAL A 51 4.73 4.40 -17.72
CA VAL A 51 5.63 4.84 -16.64
C VAL A 51 4.85 5.11 -15.35
N TRP A 52 3.71 5.81 -15.45
CA TRP A 52 2.80 6.03 -14.33
C TRP A 52 2.29 4.71 -13.73
N PHE A 53 1.85 3.77 -14.56
CA PHE A 53 1.36 2.46 -14.13
C PHE A 53 2.44 1.64 -13.43
N ILE A 54 3.66 1.60 -13.98
CA ILE A 54 4.81 0.97 -13.34
C ILE A 54 5.07 1.61 -11.98
N PHE A 55 5.02 2.94 -11.87
CA PHE A 55 5.20 3.63 -10.60
C PHE A 55 4.14 3.23 -9.55
N VAL A 56 2.86 3.20 -9.93
CA VAL A 56 1.76 2.76 -9.05
C VAL A 56 1.96 1.29 -8.62
N PHE A 57 2.33 0.43 -9.56
CA PHE A 57 2.60 -0.98 -9.28
C PHE A 57 3.80 -1.17 -8.34
N LEU A 58 4.87 -0.40 -8.55
CA LEU A 58 6.05 -0.36 -7.69
C LEU A 58 5.76 0.22 -6.31
N LYS A 59 4.74 1.04 -6.11
CA LYS A 59 4.35 1.48 -4.76
C LYS A 59 3.56 0.42 -3.98
N ASN A 60 2.70 -0.36 -4.66
CA ASN A 60 1.88 -1.44 -4.09
C ASN A 60 1.29 -1.08 -2.71
N TYR A 61 0.57 0.04 -2.64
CA TYR A 61 -0.02 0.51 -1.39
C TYR A 61 -0.99 -0.51 -0.81
N ASN A 62 -1.00 -0.64 0.52
CA ASN A 62 -2.00 -1.40 1.24
C ASN A 62 -2.88 -0.47 2.06
N TYR A 63 -4.18 -0.75 2.10
CA TYR A 63 -5.02 -0.35 3.22
C TYR A 63 -4.46 -0.97 4.49
N ILE A 64 -4.41 -0.17 5.57
CA ILE A 64 -4.00 -0.62 6.89
C ILE A 64 -5.00 -0.09 7.92
N TRP A 65 -5.36 -0.99 8.82
CA TRP A 65 -6.00 -0.70 10.09
C TRP A 65 -5.16 -1.30 11.20
N TYR A 66 -4.73 -0.47 12.13
CA TYR A 66 -3.92 -0.86 13.27
C TYR A 66 -4.68 -0.56 14.55
N SER A 67 -4.75 -1.54 15.46
CA SER A 67 -5.21 -1.32 16.82
C SER A 67 -4.29 -2.02 17.81
N SER A 68 -3.77 -1.24 18.74
CA SER A 68 -3.17 -1.71 19.99
C SER A 68 -4.07 -1.43 21.18
N ASP A 69 -5.38 -1.25 20.97
CA ASP A 69 -6.30 -1.01 22.08
C ASP A 69 -6.63 -2.31 22.82
N GLY A 70 -6.52 -2.31 24.15
CA GLY A 70 -6.73 -3.49 24.99
C GLY A 70 -5.56 -4.50 25.01
N PRO A 71 -5.83 -5.81 25.20
CA PRO A 71 -4.81 -6.84 25.45
C PRO A 71 -4.17 -7.44 24.19
N LYS A 72 -4.68 -7.07 22.99
CA LYS A 72 -4.22 -7.61 21.70
C LYS A 72 -3.63 -6.50 20.83
N ILE A 73 -2.75 -6.91 19.92
CA ILE A 73 -2.33 -6.10 18.77
C ILE A 73 -3.01 -6.70 17.55
N ILE A 74 -3.70 -5.86 16.78
CA ILE A 74 -4.45 -6.24 15.59
C ILE A 74 -3.97 -5.38 14.43
N VAL A 75 -3.54 -6.02 13.36
CA VAL A 75 -3.17 -5.36 12.11
C VAL A 75 -3.93 -5.97 10.96
N ARG A 76 -4.89 -5.22 10.42
CA ARG A 76 -5.62 -5.61 9.22
C ARG A 76 -5.06 -4.89 8.02
N TYR A 77 -4.92 -5.60 6.92
CA TYR A 77 -4.42 -5.01 5.69
C TYR A 77 -5.05 -5.63 4.45
N THR A 78 -5.11 -4.84 3.38
CA THR A 78 -5.63 -5.24 2.08
C THR A 78 -4.85 -4.50 1.00
N SER A 79 -4.35 -5.20 -0.01
CA SER A 79 -3.66 -4.51 -1.11
C SER A 79 -4.63 -3.66 -1.91
N LEU A 80 -4.17 -2.49 -2.33
CA LEU A 80 -4.91 -1.56 -3.19
C LEU A 80 -4.62 -1.79 -4.67
N GLN A 81 -3.81 -2.81 -5.02
CA GLN A 81 -3.59 -3.15 -6.41
C GLN A 81 -4.90 -3.55 -7.09
N PRO A 82 -5.11 -3.12 -8.35
CA PRO A 82 -6.19 -3.64 -9.17
C PRO A 82 -6.13 -5.18 -9.20
N LEU A 83 -7.29 -5.82 -9.11
CA LEU A 83 -7.44 -7.29 -9.13
C LEU A 83 -6.81 -8.05 -7.94
N SER A 84 -6.22 -7.36 -6.96
CA SER A 84 -5.79 -8.02 -5.72
C SER A 84 -7.00 -8.33 -4.85
N SER A 85 -7.26 -9.61 -4.59
CA SER A 85 -8.25 -10.07 -3.61
C SER A 85 -7.55 -10.56 -2.34
N GLY A 86 -7.92 -10.02 -1.18
CA GLY A 86 -7.41 -10.53 0.10
C GLY A 86 -7.62 -9.54 1.23
N LYS A 87 -8.39 -9.95 2.24
CA LYS A 87 -8.50 -9.25 3.53
C LYS A 87 -7.72 -10.04 4.54
N PHE A 88 -6.60 -9.51 5.01
CA PHE A 88 -5.74 -10.17 5.97
C PHE A 88 -5.87 -9.49 7.34
N SER A 89 -5.83 -10.28 8.41
CA SER A 89 -5.79 -9.82 9.80
C SER A 89 -4.72 -10.60 10.53
N ILE A 90 -3.77 -9.89 11.15
CA ILE A 90 -2.80 -10.46 12.08
C ILE A 90 -3.22 -10.03 13.48
N GLU A 91 -3.45 -11.02 14.36
CA GLU A 91 -3.92 -10.79 15.72
C GLU A 91 -3.12 -11.65 16.70
N PHE A 92 -2.50 -11.01 17.69
CA PHE A 92 -1.79 -11.71 18.77
C PHE A 92 -1.91 -10.94 20.09
N GLN A 93 -1.69 -11.62 21.22
CA GLN A 93 -1.75 -10.95 22.52
C GLN A 93 -0.48 -10.11 22.72
N LYS A 94 -0.61 -8.94 23.35
CA LYS A 94 0.53 -8.05 23.65
C LYS A 94 1.62 -8.75 24.45
N LYS A 95 1.25 -9.65 25.37
CA LYS A 95 2.19 -10.46 26.16
C LYS A 95 3.08 -11.36 25.29
N ASP A 96 2.60 -11.71 24.09
CA ASP A 96 3.31 -12.55 23.14
C ASP A 96 4.14 -11.71 22.15
N PHE A 97 4.08 -10.37 22.22
CA PHE A 97 4.88 -9.51 21.35
C PHE A 97 6.37 -9.64 21.67
N VAL A 98 7.18 -9.88 20.64
CA VAL A 98 8.64 -10.02 20.79
C VAL A 98 9.35 -8.77 20.27
N LYS A 99 9.11 -8.41 19.01
CA LYS A 99 9.68 -7.23 18.37
C LYS A 99 8.92 -6.88 17.09
N ALA A 100 9.17 -5.66 16.60
CA ALA A 100 8.73 -5.21 15.29
C ALA A 100 9.89 -4.54 14.54
N GLU A 101 9.90 -4.66 13.22
CA GLU A 101 10.96 -4.10 12.37
C GLU A 101 10.33 -3.42 11.15
N ILE A 102 10.89 -2.28 10.74
CA ILE A 102 10.51 -1.60 9.50
C ILE A 102 11.61 -1.81 8.47
N VAL A 103 11.32 -2.65 7.47
CA VAL A 103 12.24 -2.99 6.39
C VAL A 103 11.91 -2.18 5.15
N LYS A 104 12.90 -1.44 4.65
CA LYS A 104 12.82 -0.74 3.37
C LYS A 104 13.01 -1.73 2.22
N SER A 105 12.23 -1.61 1.15
CA SER A 105 12.36 -2.40 -0.07
C SER A 105 12.16 -1.54 -1.31
N VAL A 106 12.57 -2.05 -2.48
CA VAL A 106 12.51 -1.33 -3.77
C VAL A 106 13.20 0.04 -3.65
N LEU A 107 14.52 0.05 -3.40
CA LEU A 107 15.32 1.28 -3.25
C LEU A 107 14.76 2.28 -2.19
N GLY A 108 14.07 1.79 -1.16
CA GLY A 108 13.50 2.63 -0.10
C GLY A 108 12.12 3.20 -0.40
N ILE A 109 11.57 2.93 -1.59
CA ILE A 109 10.25 3.39 -2.03
C ILE A 109 9.13 2.76 -1.19
N ARG A 110 9.33 1.52 -0.73
CA ARG A 110 8.39 0.76 0.09
C ARG A 110 8.92 0.60 1.52
N LYS A 111 8.10 0.89 2.51
CA LYS A 111 8.34 0.60 3.92
C LYS A 111 7.45 -0.56 4.32
N ASN A 112 8.02 -1.64 4.83
CA ASN A 112 7.25 -2.80 5.27
C ASN A 112 7.41 -3.01 6.77
N LEU A 113 6.31 -3.18 7.49
CA LEU A 113 6.29 -3.63 8.87
C LEU A 113 6.38 -5.16 8.92
N VAL A 114 7.24 -5.66 9.79
CA VAL A 114 7.37 -7.08 10.09
C VAL A 114 7.19 -7.25 11.59
N LEU A 115 6.27 -8.13 11.97
CA LEU A 115 5.93 -8.41 13.37
C LEU A 115 6.45 -9.78 13.76
N TYR A 116 6.88 -9.90 15.02
CA TYR A 116 7.34 -11.15 15.60
C TYR A 116 6.58 -11.41 16.90
N SER A 117 5.98 -12.60 17.02
CA SER A 117 5.29 -13.02 18.25
C SER A 117 5.78 -14.37 18.76
N ARG A 118 5.68 -14.57 20.07
CA ARG A 118 5.94 -15.85 20.72
C ARG A 118 4.78 -16.80 20.44
N THR A 119 5.11 -18.03 20.12
CA THR A 119 4.18 -19.15 19.91
C THR A 119 4.71 -20.37 20.66
N PRO A 120 3.90 -21.42 20.87
CA PRO A 120 4.37 -22.65 21.53
C PRO A 120 5.59 -23.30 20.86
N GLN A 121 5.80 -23.05 19.56
CA GLN A 121 6.87 -23.62 18.75
C GLN A 121 8.10 -22.69 18.63
N GLY A 122 8.08 -21.52 19.28
CA GLY A 122 9.15 -20.51 19.21
C GLY A 122 8.66 -19.14 18.73
N VAL A 123 9.56 -18.32 18.17
CA VAL A 123 9.23 -16.98 17.68
C VAL A 123 8.73 -17.05 16.23
N ALA A 124 7.46 -16.77 16.02
CA ALA A 124 6.85 -16.71 14.69
C ALA A 124 7.09 -15.34 14.04
N LYS A 125 7.43 -15.36 12.75
CA LYS A 125 7.60 -14.17 11.91
C LYS A 125 6.39 -14.01 10.99
N TYR A 126 5.68 -12.89 11.11
CA TYR A 126 4.53 -12.60 10.25
C TYR A 126 4.95 -12.10 8.87
N PRO A 127 4.04 -12.21 7.86
CA PRO A 127 4.25 -11.63 6.54
C PRO A 127 4.55 -10.12 6.59
N LYS A 128 5.30 -9.65 5.59
CA LYS A 128 5.65 -8.23 5.43
C LYS A 128 4.40 -7.42 5.06
N ILE A 129 4.09 -6.38 5.82
CA ILE A 129 2.93 -5.50 5.60
C ILE A 129 3.42 -4.17 5.04
N ASN A 130 3.03 -3.79 3.83
CA ASN A 130 3.41 -2.50 3.26
C ASN A 130 2.71 -1.35 4.00
N ILE A 131 3.48 -0.55 4.76
CA ILE A 131 3.03 0.59 5.56
C ILE A 131 3.31 1.95 4.91
N SER A 132 3.66 1.99 3.61
CA SER A 132 3.95 3.24 2.89
C SER A 132 2.77 4.21 2.78
N ILE A 133 1.55 3.79 3.11
CA ILE A 133 0.37 4.67 3.14
C ILE A 133 0.33 5.57 4.39
N LEU A 134 1.10 5.24 5.42
CA LEU A 134 1.12 5.99 6.67
C LEU A 134 1.89 7.30 6.49
N ASN A 135 1.36 8.38 7.08
CA ASN A 135 2.07 9.65 7.15
C ASN A 135 3.20 9.59 8.19
N LYS A 136 4.02 10.64 8.28
CA LYS A 136 5.18 10.69 9.18
C LYS A 136 4.78 10.56 10.66
N GLU A 137 3.67 11.18 11.05
CA GLU A 137 3.17 11.18 12.43
C GLU A 137 2.62 9.82 12.85
N GLU A 138 1.80 9.20 12.01
CA GLU A 138 1.27 7.84 12.21
C GLU A 138 2.40 6.82 12.27
N LEU A 139 3.40 6.95 11.39
CA LEU A 139 4.58 6.10 11.41
C LEU A 139 5.36 6.26 12.72
N LYS A 140 5.48 7.49 13.22
CA LYS A 140 6.13 7.78 14.51
C LYS A 140 5.35 7.15 15.66
N LYS A 141 4.03 7.29 15.68
CA LYS A 141 3.16 6.67 16.68
C LYS A 141 3.28 5.14 16.70
N ILE A 142 3.34 4.49 15.53
CA ILE A 142 3.57 3.03 15.46
C ILE A 142 4.97 2.65 15.96
N LYS A 143 5.99 3.44 15.62
CA LYS A 143 7.35 3.23 16.12
C LYS A 143 7.41 3.34 17.64
N GLU A 144 6.77 4.36 18.22
CA GLU A 144 6.69 4.56 19.67
C GLU A 144 5.89 3.44 20.35
N ASP A 145 4.72 3.06 19.81
CA ASP A 145 3.87 2.00 20.38
C ASP A 145 4.50 0.60 20.33
N LEU A 146 5.34 0.33 19.32
CA LEU A 146 6.02 -0.95 19.13
C LEU A 146 7.50 -0.92 19.57
N ASN A 147 7.97 0.17 20.19
CA ASN A 147 9.37 0.39 20.58
C ASN A 147 10.38 0.09 19.46
N ILE A 148 10.14 0.64 18.27
CA ILE A 148 11.01 0.51 17.10
C ILE A 148 11.89 1.75 16.98
N ASP A 149 13.20 1.56 17.11
CA ASP A 149 14.21 2.61 16.88
C ASP A 149 14.13 3.24 15.47
#